data_AF-A0A820TER0-F1
#
_entry.id   AF-A0A820TER0-F1
#
_cell.length_a   1.000
_cell.length_b   1.000
_cell.length_c   1.000
_cell.angle_alpha   90.00
_cell.angle_beta   90.00
_cell.angle_gamma   90.00
#
_symmetry.space_group_name_H-M   'P 1'
#
loop_
_entity.id
_entity.type
_entity.pdbx_description
1 polymer ?
#
loop_
_entity_poly.entity_id
_entity_poly.type
_entity_poly.pdbx_seq_one_letter_code
_entity_poly.pdbx_strand_id
1 'polypeptide(L)'
;DVKTTARVTVLQSKQLGRRENKQINLEGRILFDLLLVLLREYKLRSYTLNAVSYHFLQQQKEDVQHSIITDLQNGNAQTRHRLAVYCLKDAYLPLRLLEKLMSLINYMEMARVTGVPMNYLLQRGQQIKVISQILRKCKEKNLLIPAMKINETGDDFIGATVIEPIRGYYDTPITTLDFSSLYPSIMQAHNLCYSTLITDGRMKQ
;
A
#
# COMPACT_ATOMS: atom_id res chain seq x y z
N ASP A 1 20.04 22.78 11.74
CA ASP A 1 18.70 22.57 11.18
C ASP A 1 18.74 22.02 9.77
N VAL A 2 18.01 20.92 9.52
CA VAL A 2 17.90 20.34 8.17
C VAL A 2 16.91 21.19 7.38
N LYS A 3 17.35 21.77 6.26
CA LYS A 3 16.47 22.58 5.39
C LYS A 3 15.34 21.72 4.84
N THR A 4 14.10 22.23 4.88
CA THR A 4 12.96 21.61 4.20
C THR A 4 13.16 21.71 2.69
N THR A 5 13.26 20.56 2.03
CA THR A 5 13.49 20.42 0.59
C THR A 5 12.52 19.41 0.00
N ALA A 6 11.94 19.73 -1.15
CA ALA A 6 11.16 18.77 -1.91
C ALA A 6 12.11 17.89 -2.74
N ARG A 7 12.04 16.58 -2.55
CA ARG A 7 12.83 15.58 -3.28
C ARG A 7 11.92 14.73 -4.13
N VAL A 8 12.30 14.56 -5.39
CA VAL A 8 11.61 13.62 -6.29
C VAL A 8 12.02 12.19 -5.92
N THR A 9 11.02 11.34 -5.70
CA THR A 9 11.20 9.92 -5.39
C THR A 9 10.37 9.11 -6.37
N VAL A 10 11.05 8.25 -7.14
CA VAL A 10 10.40 7.31 -8.05
C VAL A 10 10.18 5.99 -7.32
N LEU A 11 8.93 5.55 -7.23
CA LEU A 11 8.56 4.24 -6.73
C LEU A 11 8.11 3.38 -7.91
N GLN A 12 8.83 2.29 -8.16
CA GLN A 12 8.52 1.35 -9.23
C GLN A 12 8.38 -0.06 -8.66
N SER A 13 7.24 -0.69 -8.94
CA SER A 13 7.04 -2.12 -8.66
C SER A 13 6.05 -2.70 -9.67
N LYS A 14 6.10 -4.02 -9.91
CA LYS A 14 5.12 -4.69 -10.80
C LYS A 14 3.68 -4.51 -10.29
N GLN A 15 3.47 -4.48 -8.98
CA GLN A 15 2.14 -4.37 -8.37
C GLN A 15 1.58 -2.94 -8.35
N LEU A 16 2.40 -1.93 -8.01
CA LEU A 16 1.97 -0.54 -7.88
C LEU A 16 2.23 0.32 -9.12
N GLY A 17 2.87 -0.26 -10.14
CA GLY A 17 3.35 0.45 -11.32
C GLY A 17 4.56 1.35 -11.02
N ARG A 18 4.88 2.23 -11.97
CA ARG A 18 5.88 3.30 -11.81
C ARG A 18 5.17 4.61 -11.48
N ARG A 19 5.56 5.25 -10.39
CA ARG A 19 5.04 6.56 -9.97
C ARG A 19 6.15 7.45 -9.48
N GLU A 20 6.03 8.73 -9.81
CA GLU A 20 6.92 9.77 -9.34
C GLU A 20 6.19 10.58 -8.27
N ASN A 21 6.75 10.64 -7.06
CA ASN A 21 6.20 11.37 -5.93
C ASN A 21 7.19 12.42 -5.46
N LYS A 22 6.70 13.58 -5.02
CA LYS A 22 7.52 14.59 -4.35
C LYS A 22 7.41 14.39 -2.84
N GLN A 23 8.51 14.03 -2.19
CA GLN A 23 8.60 13.90 -0.75
C GLN A 23 9.19 15.18 -0.15
N ILE A 24 8.60 15.64 0.97
CA ILE A 24 9.06 16.81 1.70
C ILE A 24 9.46 16.34 3.10
N ASN A 25 10.63 16.75 3.59
CA ASN A 25 11.06 16.46 4.94
C ASN A 25 10.38 17.41 5.94
N LEU A 26 9.58 16.83 6.83
CA LEU A 26 8.95 17.51 7.96
C LEU A 26 9.31 16.75 9.23
N GLU A 27 10.42 17.12 9.85
CA GLU A 27 10.93 16.44 11.04
C GLU A 27 9.90 16.48 12.18
N GLY A 28 9.69 15.33 12.83
CA GLY A 28 8.71 15.17 13.91
C GLY A 28 7.25 15.05 13.47
N ARG A 29 6.93 15.16 12.17
CA ARG A 29 5.56 15.00 11.63
C ARG A 29 5.47 13.86 10.64
N ILE A 30 4.36 13.13 10.67
CA ILE A 30 4.09 12.05 9.71
C ILE A 30 3.20 12.60 8.60
N LEU A 31 3.66 12.47 7.37
CA LEU A 31 2.86 12.75 6.17
C LEU A 31 2.00 11.53 5.85
N PHE A 32 0.68 11.69 5.95
CA PHE A 32 -0.29 10.64 5.66
C PHE A 32 -1.27 11.13 4.59
N ASP A 33 -0.93 10.88 3.33
CA ASP A 33 -1.74 11.28 2.18
C ASP A 33 -2.76 10.18 1.83
N LEU A 34 -4.05 10.53 1.93
CA LEU A 34 -5.16 9.64 1.62
C LEU A 34 -5.13 9.16 0.16
N LEU A 35 -4.69 9.98 -0.80
CA LEU A 35 -4.62 9.57 -2.20
C LEU A 35 -3.65 8.38 -2.37
N LEU A 36 -2.51 8.42 -1.67
CA LEU A 36 -1.53 7.33 -1.71
C LEU A 36 -2.06 6.06 -1.04
N VAL A 37 -2.83 6.19 0.04
CA VAL A 37 -3.51 5.06 0.69
C VAL A 37 -4.50 4.41 -0.29
N LEU A 38 -5.37 5.22 -0.90
CA LEU A 38 -6.41 4.71 -1.80
C LEU A 38 -5.84 4.01 -3.01
N LEU A 39 -4.81 4.60 -3.64
CA LEU A 39 -4.17 4.01 -4.80
C LEU A 39 -3.37 2.73 -4.51
N ARG A 40 -3.12 2.41 -3.23
CA ARG A 40 -2.43 1.19 -2.80
C ARG A 40 -3.40 0.09 -2.42
N GLU A 41 -4.44 0.43 -1.67
CA GLU A 41 -5.38 -0.55 -1.09
C GLU A 41 -6.56 -0.87 -2.02
N TYR A 42 -6.99 0.09 -2.84
CA TYR A 42 -8.21 -0.05 -3.66
C TYR A 42 -7.91 0.01 -5.15
N LYS A 43 -8.67 -0.76 -5.93
CA LYS A 43 -8.67 -0.70 -7.40
C LYS A 43 -9.95 -0.03 -7.88
N LEU A 44 -9.96 1.32 -7.85
CA LEU A 44 -11.10 2.13 -8.27
C LEU A 44 -10.97 2.55 -9.74
N ARG A 45 -12.11 2.84 -10.40
CA ARG A 45 -12.14 3.39 -11.77
C ARG A 45 -11.61 4.83 -11.83
N SER A 46 -11.88 5.63 -10.79
CA SER A 46 -11.43 7.02 -10.67
C SER A 46 -11.03 7.32 -9.23
N TYR A 47 -9.99 8.13 -9.06
CA TYR A 47 -9.45 8.54 -7.76
C TYR A 47 -9.65 10.03 -7.48
N THR A 48 -10.56 10.70 -8.19
CA THR A 48 -10.93 12.07 -7.84
C THR A 48 -11.64 12.09 -6.48
N LEU A 49 -11.44 13.16 -5.70
CA LEU A 49 -12.04 13.28 -4.37
C LEU A 49 -13.56 13.12 -4.42
N ASN A 50 -14.23 13.63 -5.46
CA ASN A 50 -15.67 13.48 -5.64
C ASN A 50 -16.07 12.01 -5.85
N ALA A 51 -15.38 11.27 -6.73
CA ALA A 51 -15.69 9.87 -7.01
C ALA A 51 -15.46 8.98 -5.78
N VAL A 52 -14.36 9.20 -5.07
CA VAL A 52 -14.03 8.48 -3.84
C VAL A 52 -15.03 8.79 -2.72
N SER A 53 -15.38 10.08 -2.54
CA SER A 53 -16.36 10.50 -1.54
C SER A 53 -17.74 9.94 -1.83
N TYR A 54 -18.15 9.88 -3.09
CA TYR A 54 -19.41 9.25 -3.47
C TYR A 54 -19.37 7.74 -3.21
N HIS A 55 -18.30 7.07 -3.65
CA HIS A 55 -18.14 5.61 -3.48
C HIS A 55 -18.18 5.17 -2.01
N PHE A 56 -17.45 5.87 -1.13
CA PHE A 56 -17.35 5.48 0.28
C PHE A 56 -18.37 6.18 1.17
N LEU A 57 -18.61 7.48 1.03
CA LEU A 57 -19.46 8.26 1.93
C LEU A 57 -20.88 8.46 1.42
N GLN A 58 -21.19 8.11 0.15
CA GLN A 58 -22.45 8.47 -0.51
C GLN A 58 -22.73 9.97 -0.49
N GLN A 59 -21.68 10.78 -0.52
CA GLN A 59 -21.75 12.25 -0.52
C GLN A 59 -21.11 12.80 -1.79
N GLN A 60 -21.73 13.80 -2.37
CA GLN A 60 -21.18 14.54 -3.49
C GLN A 60 -20.46 15.80 -3.01
N LYS A 61 -19.31 16.06 -3.61
CA LYS A 61 -18.61 17.33 -3.48
C LYS A 61 -19.41 18.41 -4.19
N GLU A 62 -19.42 19.62 -3.64
CA GLU A 62 -19.96 20.79 -4.36
C GLU A 62 -18.96 21.15 -5.46
N ASP A 63 -19.36 21.11 -6.74
CA ASP A 63 -18.42 21.37 -7.83
C ASP A 63 -18.30 22.86 -8.10
N VAL A 64 -17.08 23.40 -7.97
CA VAL A 64 -16.73 24.78 -8.31
C VAL A 64 -15.67 24.68 -9.40
N GLN A 65 -16.05 25.07 -10.62
CA GLN A 65 -15.15 25.02 -11.76
C GLN A 65 -13.94 25.93 -11.53
N HIS A 66 -12.74 25.49 -11.92
CA HIS A 66 -11.51 26.26 -11.69
C HIS A 66 -11.55 27.69 -12.27
N SER A 67 -12.21 27.88 -13.41
CA SER A 67 -12.33 29.19 -14.09
C SER A 67 -13.01 30.25 -13.23
N ILE A 68 -14.03 29.87 -12.44
CA ILE A 68 -14.83 30.82 -11.65
C ILE A 68 -14.22 31.15 -10.30
N ILE A 69 -13.14 30.47 -9.87
CA ILE A 69 -12.53 30.68 -8.56
C ILE A 69 -12.00 32.11 -8.42
N THR A 70 -11.32 32.62 -9.46
CA THR A 70 -10.77 33.98 -9.48
C THR A 70 -11.88 35.03 -9.40
N ASP A 71 -12.97 34.82 -10.12
CA ASP A 71 -14.12 35.74 -10.12
C ASP A 71 -14.84 35.74 -8.77
N LEU A 72 -15.03 34.55 -8.17
CA LEU A 72 -15.62 34.42 -6.84
C LEU A 72 -14.77 35.08 -5.76
N GLN A 73 -13.44 35.03 -5.89
CA GLN A 73 -12.51 35.68 -4.96
C GLN A 73 -12.54 37.20 -5.09
N ASN A 74 -12.53 37.72 -6.32
CA ASN A 74 -12.55 39.15 -6.64
C ASN A 74 -13.94 39.79 -6.49
N GLY A 75 -14.99 38.99 -6.30
CA GLY A 75 -16.34 39.45 -6.04
C GLY A 75 -16.53 40.03 -4.63
N ASN A 76 -17.67 39.70 -4.02
CA ASN A 76 -18.10 40.27 -2.75
C ASN A 76 -17.83 39.33 -1.56
N ALA A 77 -18.24 39.75 -0.36
CA ALA A 77 -18.09 38.93 0.84
C ALA A 77 -18.88 37.61 0.77
N GLN A 78 -20.02 37.59 0.08
CA GLN A 78 -20.86 36.39 -0.07
C GLN A 78 -20.24 35.37 -1.03
N THR A 79 -19.63 35.80 -2.13
CA THR A 79 -18.93 34.92 -3.07
C THR A 79 -17.71 34.29 -2.42
N ARG A 80 -16.96 35.06 -1.62
CA ARG A 80 -15.85 34.54 -0.80
C ARG A 80 -16.34 33.60 0.31
N HIS A 81 -17.49 33.85 0.92
CA HIS A 81 -18.09 32.92 1.88
C HIS A 81 -18.40 31.56 1.22
N ARG A 82 -18.99 31.55 0.03
CA ARG A 82 -19.23 30.31 -0.74
C ARG A 82 -17.92 29.56 -1.02
N LEU A 83 -16.87 30.27 -1.45
CA LEU A 83 -15.56 29.67 -1.69
C LEU A 83 -14.94 29.09 -0.41
N ALA A 84 -15.12 29.75 0.73
CA ALA A 84 -14.67 29.26 2.04
C ALA A 84 -15.40 27.97 2.45
N VAL A 85 -16.72 27.89 2.26
CA VAL A 85 -17.52 26.68 2.53
C VAL A 85 -17.07 25.52 1.64
N TYR A 86 -16.84 25.78 0.35
CA TYR A 86 -16.28 24.81 -0.59
C TYR A 86 -14.92 24.27 -0.12
N CYS A 87 -14.00 25.17 0.26
CA CYS A 87 -12.67 24.79 0.75
C CYS A 87 -12.73 23.99 2.07
N LEU A 88 -13.62 24.38 2.99
CA LEU A 88 -13.83 23.67 4.25
C LEU A 88 -14.33 22.25 4.01
N LYS A 89 -15.30 22.07 3.10
CA LYS A 89 -15.80 20.75 2.71
C LYS A 89 -14.70 19.88 2.11
N ASP A 90 -13.86 20.44 1.25
CA ASP A 90 -12.71 19.76 0.66
C ASP A 90 -11.65 19.33 1.69
N ALA A 91 -11.42 20.13 2.72
CA ALA A 91 -10.51 19.78 3.82
C ALA A 91 -11.12 18.73 4.76
N TYR A 92 -12.44 18.73 4.94
CA TYR A 92 -13.14 17.83 5.86
C TYR A 92 -13.38 16.43 5.29
N LEU A 93 -13.62 16.31 3.97
CA LEU A 93 -13.87 15.02 3.32
C LEU A 93 -12.74 14.00 3.52
N PRO A 94 -11.44 14.34 3.36
CA PRO A 94 -10.34 13.43 3.64
C PRO A 94 -10.33 12.91 5.08
N LEU A 95 -10.64 13.76 6.06
CA LEU A 95 -10.70 13.36 7.47
C LEU A 95 -11.79 12.29 7.69
N ARG A 96 -12.99 12.52 7.14
CA ARG A 96 -14.08 11.54 7.21
C ARG A 96 -13.75 10.23 6.50
N LEU A 97 -13.06 10.31 5.37
CA LEU A 97 -12.61 9.13 4.63
C LEU A 97 -11.57 8.34 5.44
N LEU A 98 -10.61 9.01 6.09
CA LEU A 98 -9.62 8.37 6.94
C LEU A 98 -10.27 7.62 8.11
N GLU A 99 -11.27 8.23 8.75
CA GLU A 99 -12.05 7.62 9.83
C GLU A 99 -12.86 6.42 9.33
N LYS A 100 -13.64 6.59 8.25
CA LYS A 100 -14.50 5.53 7.70
C LYS A 100 -13.70 4.32 7.22
N LEU A 101 -12.53 4.55 6.64
CA LEU A 101 -11.66 3.49 6.13
C LEU A 101 -10.72 2.93 7.20
N MET A 102 -10.78 3.45 8.43
CA MET A 102 -9.89 3.09 9.55
C MET A 102 -8.41 3.09 9.15
N SER A 103 -8.03 3.93 8.19
CA SER A 103 -6.73 3.81 7.51
C SER A 103 -5.57 4.03 8.46
N LEU A 104 -5.71 4.98 9.38
CA LEU A 104 -4.70 5.26 10.39
C LEU A 104 -4.50 4.06 11.33
N ILE A 105 -5.60 3.46 11.81
CA ILE A 105 -5.57 2.33 12.75
C ILE A 105 -4.91 1.12 12.08
N ASN A 106 -5.34 0.77 10.88
CA ASN A 106 -4.80 -0.37 10.12
C ASN A 106 -3.30 -0.20 9.84
N TYR A 107 -2.86 1.01 9.49
CA TYR A 107 -1.44 1.28 9.25
C TYR A 107 -0.62 1.30 10.54
N MET A 108 -1.18 1.77 11.67
CA MET A 108 -0.50 1.66 12.96
C MET A 108 -0.32 0.21 13.38
N GLU A 109 -1.35 -0.62 13.20
CA GLU A 109 -1.27 -2.05 13.50
C GLU A 109 -0.23 -2.74 12.61
N MET A 110 -0.27 -2.49 11.29
CA MET A 110 0.72 -3.01 10.35
C MET A 110 2.15 -2.59 10.73
N ALA A 111 2.36 -1.35 11.18
CA ALA A 111 3.65 -0.87 11.66
C ALA A 111 4.12 -1.63 12.91
N ARG A 112 3.21 -1.88 13.86
CA ARG A 112 3.48 -2.66 15.08
C ARG A 112 3.83 -4.12 14.76
N VAL A 113 3.05 -4.78 13.90
CA VAL A 113 3.23 -6.19 13.51
C VAL A 113 4.57 -6.38 12.79
N THR A 114 4.88 -5.52 11.82
CA THR A 114 6.09 -5.68 10.99
C THR A 114 7.33 -4.99 11.58
N GLY A 115 7.14 -4.15 12.60
CA GLY A 115 8.21 -3.45 13.31
C GLY A 115 8.93 -2.39 12.46
N VAL A 116 8.25 -1.81 11.46
CA VAL A 116 8.78 -0.74 10.61
C VAL A 116 8.11 0.61 10.93
N PRO A 117 8.81 1.74 10.71
CA PRO A 117 8.22 3.07 10.83
C PRO A 117 6.98 3.27 9.94
N MET A 118 6.00 4.03 10.42
CA MET A 118 4.73 4.24 9.71
C MET A 118 4.90 4.92 8.33
N ASN A 119 5.85 5.85 8.21
CA ASN A 119 6.17 6.49 6.93
C ASN A 119 6.66 5.49 5.86
N TYR A 120 7.33 4.41 6.27
CA TYR A 120 7.79 3.37 5.33
C TYR A 120 6.63 2.61 4.72
N LEU A 121 5.49 2.50 5.41
CA LEU A 121 4.34 1.79 4.88
C LEU A 121 3.81 2.43 3.61
N LEU A 122 3.84 3.77 3.49
CA LEU A 122 3.42 4.49 2.28
C LEU A 122 4.55 4.64 1.26
N GLN A 123 5.78 4.84 1.73
CA GLN A 123 6.92 5.21 0.87
C GLN A 123 7.74 4.02 0.37
N ARG A 124 7.67 2.84 1.00
CA ARG A 124 8.46 1.66 0.67
C ARG A 124 7.56 0.47 0.30
N GLY A 125 8.14 -0.52 -0.37
CA GLY A 125 7.47 -1.76 -0.77
C GLY A 125 7.38 -2.80 0.35
N GLN A 126 6.99 -4.03 0.01
CA GLN A 126 6.80 -5.10 0.99
C GLN A 126 8.12 -5.66 1.55
N GLN A 127 9.22 -5.61 0.79
CA GLN A 127 10.51 -6.20 1.18
C GLN A 127 11.04 -5.68 2.52
N ILE A 128 10.92 -4.37 2.80
CA ILE A 128 11.42 -3.78 4.05
C ILE A 128 10.72 -4.35 5.29
N LYS A 129 9.44 -4.71 5.15
CA LYS A 129 8.65 -5.31 6.24
C LYS A 129 9.14 -6.71 6.55
N VAL A 130 9.45 -7.49 5.52
CA VAL A 130 9.97 -8.86 5.66
C VAL A 130 11.39 -8.82 6.26
N ILE A 131 12.27 -7.98 5.72
CA ILE A 131 13.64 -7.83 6.22
C ILE A 131 13.67 -7.41 7.69
N SER A 132 12.82 -6.45 8.09
CA SER A 132 12.67 -6.03 9.50
C SER A 132 12.35 -7.21 10.41
N GLN A 133 11.41 -8.06 10.02
CA GLN A 133 10.99 -9.22 10.80
C GLN A 133 12.08 -10.30 10.86
N ILE A 134 12.72 -10.61 9.74
CA ILE A 134 13.82 -11.59 9.69
C ILE A 134 14.97 -11.11 10.58
N LEU A 135 15.40 -9.85 10.49
CA LEU A 135 16.48 -9.31 11.32
C LEU A 135 16.20 -9.43 12.82
N ARG A 136 14.96 -9.14 13.25
CA ARG A 136 14.54 -9.31 14.65
C ARG A 136 14.64 -10.77 15.10
N LYS A 137 14.21 -11.72 14.27
CA LYS A 137 14.30 -13.15 14.56
C LYS A 137 15.72 -13.72 14.50
N CYS A 138 16.56 -13.23 13.58
CA CYS A 138 17.97 -13.59 13.53
C CYS A 138 18.70 -13.13 14.80
N LYS A 139 18.40 -11.94 15.33
CA LYS A 139 18.97 -11.46 16.59
C LYS A 139 18.64 -12.36 17.78
N GLU A 140 17.39 -12.84 17.89
CA GLU A 140 16.97 -13.77 18.96
C GLU A 140 17.73 -15.10 18.89
N LYS A 141 18.05 -15.59 17.69
CA LYS A 141 18.73 -16.88 17.46
C LYS A 141 20.25 -16.76 17.25
N ASN A 142 20.82 -15.57 17.44
CA ASN A 142 22.22 -15.25 17.19
C ASN A 142 22.72 -15.66 15.78
N LEU A 143 21.89 -15.42 14.76
CA LEU A 143 22.19 -15.67 13.35
C LEU A 143 22.55 -14.36 12.63
N LEU A 144 23.40 -14.45 11.62
CA LEU A 144 23.75 -13.33 10.75
C LEU A 144 23.13 -13.51 9.35
N ILE A 145 22.68 -12.41 8.76
CA ILE A 145 22.17 -12.39 7.39
C ILE A 145 23.33 -12.02 6.45
N PRO A 146 23.67 -12.86 5.46
CA PRO A 146 24.73 -12.55 4.50
C PRO A 146 24.29 -11.43 3.55
N ALA A 147 25.22 -10.50 3.26
CA ALA A 147 25.00 -9.43 2.29
C ALA A 147 25.26 -9.93 0.86
N MET A 148 24.28 -10.62 0.27
CA MET A 148 24.38 -11.14 -1.09
C MET A 148 24.03 -10.05 -2.12
N LYS A 149 24.91 -9.83 -3.11
CA LYS A 149 24.58 -9.02 -4.29
C LYS A 149 23.85 -9.91 -5.29
N ILE A 150 22.60 -9.57 -5.60
CA ILE A 150 21.84 -10.21 -6.66
C ILE A 150 22.29 -9.55 -7.98
N ASN A 151 23.24 -10.19 -8.66
CA ASN A 151 23.80 -9.65 -9.91
C ASN A 151 23.04 -10.12 -11.16
N GLU A 152 22.21 -11.16 -11.03
CA GLU A 152 21.45 -11.73 -12.13
C GLU A 152 20.01 -12.00 -11.69
N THR A 153 19.04 -11.54 -12.48
CA THR A 153 17.69 -12.08 -12.46
C THR A 153 17.79 -13.51 -12.99
N GLY A 154 17.81 -14.48 -12.08
CA GLY A 154 17.74 -15.89 -12.46
C GLY A 154 16.50 -16.18 -13.30
N ASP A 155 16.55 -17.30 -14.01
CA ASP A 155 15.46 -17.74 -14.89
C ASP A 155 14.13 -17.85 -14.14
N ASP A 156 13.03 -17.63 -14.87
CA ASP A 156 11.68 -17.82 -14.33
C ASP A 156 11.51 -19.28 -13.88
N PHE A 157 10.97 -19.47 -12.69
CA PHE A 157 10.68 -20.81 -12.14
C PHE A 157 9.25 -21.23 -12.48
N ILE A 158 9.01 -22.55 -12.52
CA ILE A 158 7.68 -23.11 -12.77
C ILE A 158 6.73 -22.69 -11.63
N GLY A 159 5.64 -22.01 -11.99
CA GLY A 159 4.64 -21.52 -11.07
C GLY A 159 3.52 -22.52 -10.74
N ALA A 160 2.34 -22.00 -10.42
CA ALA A 160 1.17 -22.80 -10.09
C ALA A 160 0.63 -23.57 -11.30
N THR A 161 0.04 -24.74 -11.05
CA THR A 161 -0.72 -25.50 -12.05
C THR A 161 -2.16 -25.00 -12.10
N VAL A 162 -2.70 -24.80 -13.30
CA VAL A 162 -4.11 -24.48 -13.53
C VAL A 162 -4.76 -25.69 -14.20
N ILE A 163 -5.80 -26.25 -13.56
CA ILE A 163 -6.56 -27.35 -14.14
C ILE A 163 -7.32 -26.83 -15.36
N GLU A 164 -7.36 -27.63 -16.43
CA GLU A 164 -8.04 -27.25 -17.65
C GLU A 164 -9.56 -27.17 -17.41
N PRO A 165 -10.21 -26.02 -17.68
CA PRO A 165 -11.61 -25.84 -17.34
C PRO A 165 -12.51 -26.56 -18.33
N ILE A 166 -13.49 -27.31 -17.82
CA ILE A 166 -14.60 -27.81 -18.63
C ILE A 166 -15.56 -26.64 -18.89
N ARG A 167 -15.51 -26.09 -20.10
CA ARG A 167 -16.30 -24.90 -20.47
C ARG A 167 -17.74 -25.30 -20.73
N GLY A 168 -18.67 -24.51 -20.20
CA GLY A 168 -20.09 -24.73 -20.42
C GLY A 168 -20.93 -23.81 -19.55
N TYR A 169 -22.23 -23.82 -19.82
CA TYR A 169 -23.22 -23.33 -18.87
C TYR A 169 -23.60 -24.49 -17.96
N TYR A 170 -23.55 -24.28 -16.66
CA TYR A 170 -23.91 -25.29 -15.66
C TYR A 170 -25.22 -24.86 -15.00
N ASP A 171 -26.25 -25.69 -15.17
CA ASP A 171 -27.55 -25.56 -14.52
C ASP A 171 -27.61 -26.26 -13.15
N THR A 172 -26.55 -26.98 -12.78
CA THR A 172 -26.39 -27.65 -11.48
C THR A 172 -25.49 -26.86 -10.53
N PRO A 173 -25.70 -26.93 -9.20
CA PRO A 173 -24.80 -26.31 -8.22
C PRO A 173 -23.36 -26.84 -8.33
N ILE A 174 -22.39 -25.93 -8.30
CA ILE A 174 -20.95 -26.26 -8.26
C ILE A 174 -20.42 -25.88 -6.88
N THR A 175 -19.83 -26.83 -6.17
CA THR A 175 -19.17 -26.59 -4.88
C THR A 175 -17.70 -26.22 -5.11
N THR A 176 -17.30 -25.06 -4.58
CA THR A 176 -15.91 -24.61 -4.60
C THR A 176 -15.24 -24.97 -3.28
N LEU A 177 -14.09 -25.63 -3.36
CA LEU A 177 -13.24 -25.95 -2.21
C LEU A 177 -11.87 -25.28 -2.40
N ASP A 178 -11.39 -24.58 -1.39
CA ASP A 178 -10.10 -23.88 -1.39
C ASP A 178 -9.28 -24.16 -0.12
N PHE A 179 -7.97 -24.00 -0.23
CA PHE A 179 -7.07 -24.10 0.93
C PHE A 179 -6.87 -22.73 1.56
N SER A 180 -7.15 -22.61 2.86
CA SER A 180 -6.84 -21.41 3.62
C SER A 180 -5.33 -21.21 3.74
N SER A 181 -4.79 -20.09 3.25
CA SER A 181 -3.37 -19.72 3.39
C SER A 181 -2.38 -20.76 2.85
N LEU A 182 -2.65 -21.33 1.67
CA LEU A 182 -1.89 -22.44 1.06
C LEU A 182 -0.36 -22.33 1.21
N TYR A 183 0.28 -21.26 0.70
CA TYR A 183 1.74 -21.16 0.73
C TYR A 183 2.34 -21.01 2.14
N PRO A 184 1.84 -20.12 3.02
CA PRO A 184 2.28 -20.11 4.42
C PRO A 184 2.14 -21.46 5.11
N SER A 185 1.04 -22.18 4.88
CA SER A 185 0.81 -23.49 5.48
C SER A 185 1.82 -24.54 5.00
N ILE A 186 2.15 -24.56 3.70
CA ILE A 186 3.20 -25.44 3.15
C ILE A 186 4.56 -25.12 3.80
N MET A 187 4.92 -23.84 3.89
CA MET A 187 6.21 -23.43 4.49
C MET A 187 6.33 -23.88 5.95
N GLN A 188 5.25 -23.77 6.73
CA GLN A 188 5.21 -24.19 8.13
C GLN A 188 5.22 -25.72 8.26
N ALA A 189 4.36 -26.42 7.53
CA ALA A 189 4.23 -27.88 7.61
C ALA A 189 5.51 -28.62 7.22
N HIS A 190 6.26 -28.08 6.25
CA HIS A 190 7.50 -28.69 5.76
C HIS A 190 8.77 -28.01 6.28
N ASN A 191 8.66 -27.13 7.27
CA ASN A 191 9.79 -26.43 7.90
C ASN A 191 10.74 -25.75 6.88
N LEU A 192 10.16 -25.09 5.87
CA LEU A 192 10.90 -24.42 4.81
C LEU A 192 11.42 -23.07 5.31
N CYS A 193 12.73 -22.96 5.49
CA CYS A 193 13.40 -21.74 5.94
C CYS A 193 14.84 -21.68 5.36
N TYR A 194 15.39 -20.47 5.23
CA TYR A 194 16.80 -20.29 4.86
C TYR A 194 17.75 -21.05 5.79
N SER A 195 17.42 -21.16 7.08
CA SER A 195 18.25 -21.84 8.08
C SER A 195 18.14 -23.37 8.05
N THR A 196 17.16 -23.93 7.32
CA THR A 196 16.91 -25.39 7.25
C THR A 196 17.25 -25.98 5.89
N LEU A 197 17.70 -25.14 4.94
CA LEU A 197 18.15 -25.59 3.63
C LEU A 197 19.47 -26.35 3.73
N ILE A 198 19.47 -27.63 3.34
CA ILE A 198 20.66 -28.46 3.22
C ILE A 198 20.97 -28.63 1.73
N THR A 199 22.22 -28.39 1.34
CA THR A 199 22.71 -28.62 -0.02
C THR A 199 23.47 -29.95 -0.08
N ASP A 200 23.50 -30.61 -1.24
CA ASP A 200 24.06 -31.97 -1.41
C ASP A 200 25.51 -32.10 -0.91
N GLY A 201 26.29 -31.02 -0.94
CA GLY A 201 27.66 -31.00 -0.39
C GLY A 201 27.74 -31.12 1.14
N ARG A 202 26.67 -30.83 1.87
CA ARG A 202 26.58 -30.93 3.34
C ARG A 202 25.98 -32.25 3.84
N MET A 203 25.41 -33.08 2.96
CA MET A 203 24.83 -34.38 3.34
C MET A 203 25.88 -35.50 3.50
N LYS A 204 27.17 -35.23 3.21
CA LYS A 204 28.27 -36.22 3.24
C LYS A 204 29.15 -36.18 4.50
N GLN A 205 28.67 -35.66 5.63
CA GLN A 205 29.36 -35.72 6.93
C GLN A 205 28.57 -36.52 7.95
#